data_AF-A0A964USI5-F1
#
_entry.id   AF-A0A964USI5-F1
#
_cell.length_a   1.000
_cell.length_b   1.000
_cell.length_c   1.000
_cell.angle_alpha   90.00
_cell.angle_beta   90.00
_cell.angle_gamma   90.00
#
_symmetry.space_group_name_H-M   'P 1'
#
loop_
_entity.id
_entity.type
_entity.pdbx_description
1 polymer ?
#
loop_
_entity_poly.entity_id
_entity_poly.type
_entity_poly.pdbx_seq_one_letter_code
_entity_poly.pdbx_strand_id
1 'polypeptide(L)'
;MSCPYRHPKTAEGAPNPGRVRSTFHSQAHVAGDGSLPSAVGEVVVQGEDLGRWVQAQRHGYEKLQPAQQWLLAHVLGLEPAGEDEQPVKRTQGDKWNLNLAAARQYRAREGHLNVPRKHVEELSVEDAGPAASGREATPDNTVPVALGMWVSNVRRRAEKLTVERRGDLDQLGIRW
;
A
#
# COMPACT_ATOMS: atom_id res chain seq x y z
N MET A 1 33.74 40.98 13.31
CA MET A 1 33.59 40.28 12.01
C MET A 1 33.50 38.78 12.30
N SER A 2 32.28 38.25 12.45
CA SER A 2 32.06 36.82 12.70
C SER A 2 31.24 36.25 11.55
N CYS A 3 31.88 35.36 10.80
CA CYS A 3 31.28 34.57 9.74
C CYS A 3 30.45 33.43 10.38
N PRO A 4 29.13 33.34 10.20
CA PRO A 4 28.40 32.16 10.65
C PRO A 4 28.52 31.07 9.59
N TYR A 5 29.37 30.08 9.87
CA TYR A 5 29.44 28.83 9.10
C TYR A 5 28.10 28.09 9.29
N ARG A 6 27.27 28.09 8.24
CA ARG A 6 26.03 27.31 8.17
C ARG A 6 26.42 25.85 7.91
N HIS A 7 26.24 24.98 8.89
CA HIS A 7 26.28 23.53 8.67
C HIS A 7 25.22 23.14 7.62
N PRO A 8 25.58 22.53 6.48
CA PRO A 8 24.58 21.92 5.61
C PRO A 8 24.01 20.69 6.33
N LYS A 9 22.68 20.64 6.44
CA LYS A 9 21.97 19.42 6.83
C LYS A 9 22.33 18.34 5.81
N THR A 10 23.07 17.33 6.24
CA THR A 10 23.22 16.07 5.52
C THR A 10 21.83 15.48 5.32
N ALA A 11 21.29 15.59 4.10
CA ALA A 11 20.20 14.76 3.63
C ALA A 11 20.78 13.37 3.33
N GLU A 12 21.19 12.66 4.38
CA GLU A 12 21.67 11.30 4.29
C GLU A 12 20.43 10.39 4.34
N GLY A 13 19.86 10.14 3.16
CA GLY A 13 18.88 9.09 2.95
C GLY A 13 19.54 7.74 3.15
N ALA A 14 19.81 7.38 4.40
CA ALA A 14 20.26 6.04 4.75
C ALA A 14 19.20 5.04 4.26
N PRO A 15 19.57 4.06 3.40
CA PRO A 15 18.61 3.07 2.93
C PRO A 15 18.07 2.27 4.13
N ASN A 16 16.76 2.07 4.16
CA ASN A 16 16.09 1.20 5.14
C ASN A 16 16.83 -0.16 5.18
N PRO A 17 17.28 -0.65 6.36
CA PRO A 17 18.18 -1.80 6.48
C PRO A 17 17.63 -3.09 5.86
N GLY A 18 16.31 -3.24 5.72
CA GLY A 18 15.71 -4.35 4.98
C GLY A 18 15.96 -4.33 3.46
N ARG A 19 16.20 -3.15 2.85
CA ARG A 19 16.46 -3.03 1.40
C ARG A 19 17.87 -3.46 1.02
N VAL A 20 18.85 -3.28 1.90
CA VAL A 20 20.27 -3.58 1.61
C VAL A 20 20.49 -5.10 1.54
N ARG A 21 19.86 -5.85 2.44
CA ARG A 21 19.96 -7.32 2.50
C ARG A 21 19.34 -7.98 1.27
N SER A 22 18.14 -7.57 0.86
CA SER A 22 17.49 -8.12 -0.34
C SER A 22 18.24 -7.78 -1.62
N THR A 23 18.91 -6.62 -1.70
CA THR A 23 19.78 -6.29 -2.83
C THR A 23 20.96 -7.27 -2.94
N PHE A 24 21.59 -7.59 -1.81
CA PHE A 24 22.68 -8.56 -1.75
C PHE A 24 22.21 -9.99 -2.08
N HIS A 25 21.06 -10.42 -1.54
CA HIS A 25 20.49 -11.74 -1.86
C HIS A 25 20.13 -11.88 -3.34
N SER A 26 19.57 -10.83 -3.96
CA SER A 26 19.29 -10.79 -5.40
C SER A 26 20.57 -10.91 -6.24
N GLN A 27 21.63 -10.19 -5.88
CA GLN A 27 22.93 -10.30 -6.57
C GLN A 27 23.54 -11.69 -6.44
N ALA A 28 23.51 -12.27 -5.23
CA ALA A 28 24.02 -13.61 -4.98
C ALA A 28 23.21 -14.69 -5.74
N HIS A 29 21.91 -14.49 -5.90
CA HIS A 29 21.05 -15.41 -6.67
C HIS A 29 21.41 -15.38 -8.16
N VAL A 30 21.55 -14.19 -8.75
CA VAL A 30 21.96 -14.01 -10.16
C VAL A 30 23.37 -14.53 -10.41
N ALA A 31 24.31 -14.31 -9.48
CA ALA A 31 25.67 -14.84 -9.58
C ALA A 31 25.74 -16.37 -9.49
N GLY A 32 24.70 -17.04 -8.97
CA GLY A 32 24.58 -18.50 -8.89
C GLY A 32 23.72 -19.11 -10.00
N ASP A 33 23.61 -18.45 -11.15
CA ASP A 33 22.78 -18.83 -12.31
C ASP A 33 21.26 -18.80 -12.07
N GLY A 34 20.80 -18.21 -10.97
CA GLY A 34 19.38 -18.02 -10.68
C GLY A 34 18.81 -16.79 -11.40
N SER A 35 17.68 -16.95 -12.10
CA SER A 35 16.94 -15.80 -12.64
C SER A 35 16.13 -15.12 -11.52
N LEU A 36 16.01 -13.80 -11.57
CA LEU A 36 15.21 -13.09 -10.58
C LEU A 36 13.71 -13.41 -10.76
N PRO A 37 13.00 -13.72 -9.67
CA PRO A 37 11.57 -14.04 -9.74
C PRO A 37 10.75 -12.84 -10.20
N SER A 38 9.72 -13.13 -10.99
CA SER A 38 8.75 -12.12 -11.44
C SER A 38 7.51 -12.07 -10.53
N ALA A 39 7.23 -13.18 -9.82
CA ALA A 39 6.09 -13.32 -8.93
C ALA A 39 6.50 -13.32 -7.43
N VAL A 40 5.62 -12.79 -6.60
CA VAL A 40 5.75 -12.83 -5.13
C VAL A 40 5.75 -14.29 -4.66
N GLY A 41 6.69 -14.65 -3.78
CA GLY A 41 6.78 -15.97 -3.15
C GLY A 41 7.51 -17.05 -3.97
N GLU A 42 7.95 -16.74 -5.19
CA GLU A 42 8.65 -17.70 -6.05
C GLU A 42 10.06 -18.04 -5.52
N VAL A 43 10.79 -17.03 -5.03
CA VAL A 43 12.10 -17.23 -4.37
C VAL A 43 12.12 -16.49 -3.05
N VAL A 44 12.22 -17.26 -1.96
CA VAL A 44 12.36 -16.74 -0.60
C VAL A 44 13.72 -17.14 -0.05
N VAL A 45 14.60 -16.17 0.20
CA VAL A 45 15.95 -16.40 0.75
C VAL A 45 15.99 -15.83 2.15
N GLN A 46 16.23 -16.68 3.16
CA GLN A 46 16.35 -16.27 4.57
C GLN A 46 15.11 -15.47 5.08
N GLY A 47 13.92 -15.81 4.57
CA GLY A 47 12.66 -15.13 4.89
C GLY A 47 12.39 -13.85 4.08
N GLU A 48 13.27 -13.48 3.16
CA GLU A 48 13.06 -12.36 2.23
C GLU A 48 12.54 -12.86 0.89
N ASP A 49 11.37 -12.36 0.51
CA ASP A 49 10.75 -12.63 -0.77
C ASP A 49 11.35 -11.74 -1.87
N LEU A 50 12.17 -12.35 -2.72
CA LEU A 50 12.87 -11.63 -3.78
C LEU A 50 11.90 -11.14 -4.85
N GLY A 51 10.79 -11.84 -5.11
CA GLY A 51 9.77 -11.38 -6.07
C GLY A 51 9.08 -10.12 -5.58
N ARG A 52 8.72 -10.08 -4.29
CA ARG A 52 8.20 -8.86 -3.66
C ARG A 52 9.20 -7.70 -3.71
N TRP A 53 10.50 -7.98 -3.51
CA TRP A 53 11.54 -6.96 -3.61
C TRP A 53 11.72 -6.45 -5.04
N VAL A 54 11.79 -7.34 -6.04
CA VAL A 54 11.91 -7.02 -7.47
C VAL A 54 10.76 -6.10 -7.88
N GLN A 55 9.52 -6.48 -7.56
CA GLN A 55 8.35 -5.66 -7.84
C GLN A 55 8.45 -4.28 -7.17
N ALA A 56 8.87 -4.20 -5.90
CA ALA A 56 9.03 -2.91 -5.21
C ALA A 56 10.09 -2.01 -5.86
N GLN A 57 11.18 -2.57 -6.38
CA GLN A 57 12.20 -1.82 -7.11
C GLN A 57 11.69 -1.32 -8.47
N ARG A 58 11.04 -2.19 -9.26
CA ARG A 58 10.48 -1.84 -10.58
C ARG A 58 9.42 -0.74 -10.48
N HIS A 59 8.55 -0.79 -9.47
CA HIS A 59 7.54 0.25 -9.21
C HIS A 59 8.08 1.55 -8.62
N GLY A 60 9.20 1.45 -7.90
CA GLY A 60 9.87 2.59 -7.26
C GLY A 60 10.97 3.23 -8.12
N TYR A 61 11.19 2.72 -9.34
CA TYR A 61 12.40 2.94 -10.14
C TYR A 61 12.75 4.42 -10.31
N GLU A 62 11.76 5.25 -10.65
CA GLU A 62 11.91 6.71 -10.85
C GLU A 62 12.36 7.49 -9.59
N LYS A 63 12.21 6.89 -8.41
CA LYS A 63 12.60 7.50 -7.12
C LYS A 63 13.94 6.98 -6.61
N LEU A 64 14.56 6.02 -7.31
CA LEU A 64 15.85 5.47 -6.96
C LEU A 64 16.97 6.44 -7.36
N GLN A 65 18.12 6.31 -6.69
CA GLN A 65 19.30 7.06 -7.09
C GLN A 65 19.84 6.54 -8.44
N PRO A 66 20.49 7.37 -9.26
CA PRO A 66 21.02 6.94 -10.57
C PRO A 66 21.94 5.70 -10.49
N ALA A 67 22.77 5.60 -9.46
CA ALA A 67 23.63 4.44 -9.23
C ALA A 67 22.82 3.15 -8.93
N GLN A 68 21.67 3.27 -8.26
CA GLN A 68 20.78 2.15 -8.01
C GLN A 68 20.05 1.73 -9.28
N GLN A 69 19.54 2.69 -10.07
CA GLN A 69 18.93 2.41 -11.38
C GLN A 69 19.93 1.69 -12.30
N TRP A 70 21.18 2.16 -12.34
CA TRP A 70 22.23 1.52 -13.12
C TRP A 70 22.47 0.08 -12.70
N LEU A 71 22.59 -0.18 -11.39
CA LEU A 71 22.75 -1.53 -10.85
C LEU A 71 21.57 -2.44 -11.22
N LEU A 72 20.35 -1.96 -11.05
CA LEU A 72 19.15 -2.74 -11.37
C LEU A 72 19.09 -3.11 -12.85
N ALA A 73 19.32 -2.15 -13.75
CA ALA A 73 19.26 -2.38 -15.18
C ALA A 73 20.44 -3.24 -15.71
N HIS A 74 21.68 -2.92 -15.30
CA HIS A 74 22.87 -3.50 -15.93
C HIS A 74 23.44 -4.72 -15.21
N VAL A 75 23.23 -4.84 -13.89
CA VAL A 75 23.72 -5.99 -13.11
C VAL A 75 22.60 -7.00 -12.88
N LEU A 76 21.36 -6.55 -12.68
CA LEU A 76 20.23 -7.42 -12.37
C LEU A 76 19.24 -7.59 -13.54
N GLY A 77 19.41 -6.89 -14.66
CA GLY A 77 18.52 -7.00 -15.82
C GLY A 77 17.08 -6.56 -15.56
N LEU A 78 16.86 -5.69 -14.56
CA LEU A 78 15.53 -5.23 -14.17
C LEU A 78 15.18 -3.90 -14.84
N GLU A 79 14.05 -3.90 -15.52
CA GLU A 79 13.47 -2.70 -16.14
C GLU A 79 12.38 -2.08 -15.25
N PRO A 80 12.12 -0.76 -15.35
CA PRO A 80 11.00 -0.13 -14.66
C PRO A 80 9.67 -0.84 -14.99
N ALA A 81 8.73 -0.79 -14.05
CA ALA A 81 7.39 -1.33 -14.29
C ALA A 81 6.69 -0.49 -15.37
N GLY A 82 6.13 -1.16 -16.39
CA GLY A 82 5.30 -0.52 -17.41
C GLY A 82 4.06 0.13 -16.81
N GLU A 83 3.41 1.06 -17.53
CA GLU A 83 2.24 1.79 -17.03
C GLU A 83 1.11 0.85 -16.57
N ASP A 84 0.91 -0.26 -17.29
CA ASP A 84 -0.09 -1.29 -16.98
C ASP A 84 0.29 -2.17 -15.77
N GLU A 85 1.58 -2.20 -15.41
CA GLU A 85 2.09 -2.96 -14.26
C GLU A 85 2.06 -2.12 -12.99
N GLN A 86 2.09 -0.78 -13.10
CA GLN A 86 2.09 0.08 -11.92
C GLN A 86 0.81 -0.07 -11.10
N PRO A 87 0.89 -0.26 -9.77
CA PRO A 87 -0.29 -0.28 -8.94
C PRO A 87 -0.97 1.08 -9.06
N VAL A 88 -2.14 1.08 -9.68
CA VAL A 88 -2.96 2.28 -9.88
C VAL A 88 -3.11 2.98 -8.52
N LYS A 89 -2.59 4.21 -8.42
CA LYS A 89 -2.69 4.99 -7.18
C LYS A 89 -4.15 5.20 -6.86
N ARG A 90 -4.63 4.49 -5.84
CA ARG A 90 -6.03 4.56 -5.40
C ARG A 90 -6.43 5.99 -5.06
N THR A 91 -7.49 6.44 -5.71
CA THR A 91 -8.02 7.78 -5.51
C THR A 91 -8.67 7.89 -4.12
N GLN A 92 -8.91 9.12 -3.67
CA GLN A 92 -9.71 9.34 -2.45
C GLN A 92 -11.15 8.84 -2.61
N GLY A 93 -11.67 8.79 -3.83
CA GLY A 93 -12.98 8.21 -4.16
C GLY A 93 -12.98 6.70 -3.95
N ASP A 94 -11.97 5.98 -4.44
CA ASP A 94 -11.89 4.52 -4.27
C ASP A 94 -11.82 4.12 -2.80
N LYS A 95 -11.04 4.87 -2.01
CA LYS A 95 -10.97 4.67 -0.56
C LYS A 95 -12.30 4.94 0.10
N TRP A 96 -13.02 5.99 -0.31
CA TRP A 96 -14.34 6.31 0.20
C TRP A 96 -15.33 5.17 -0.08
N ASN A 97 -15.41 4.74 -1.34
CA ASN A 97 -16.31 3.70 -1.81
C ASN A 97 -16.06 2.36 -1.10
N LEU A 98 -14.80 1.97 -0.90
CA LEU A 98 -14.47 0.76 -0.16
C LEU A 98 -15.01 0.78 1.28
N ASN A 99 -14.81 1.90 1.98
CA ASN A 99 -15.31 2.01 3.35
C ASN A 99 -16.85 2.08 3.39
N LEU A 100 -17.47 2.66 2.37
CA LEU A 100 -18.93 2.67 2.23
C LEU A 100 -19.50 1.28 1.98
N ALA A 101 -18.83 0.47 1.15
CA ALA A 101 -19.19 -0.94 0.95
C ALA A 101 -19.11 -1.71 2.28
N ALA A 102 -18.02 -1.54 3.04
CA ALA A 102 -17.87 -2.16 4.35
C ALA A 102 -18.95 -1.69 5.34
N ALA A 103 -19.27 -0.39 5.33
CA ALA A 103 -20.32 0.17 6.16
C ALA A 103 -21.71 -0.40 5.81
N ARG A 104 -22.00 -0.60 4.52
CA ARG A 104 -23.22 -1.23 4.04
C ARG A 104 -23.32 -2.68 4.49
N GLN A 105 -22.25 -3.47 4.32
CA GLN A 105 -22.19 -4.87 4.77
C GLN A 105 -22.43 -4.98 6.28
N TYR A 106 -21.71 -4.18 7.08
CA TYR A 106 -21.88 -4.15 8.53
C TYR A 106 -23.31 -3.78 8.92
N ARG A 107 -23.88 -2.74 8.29
CA ARG A 107 -25.26 -2.31 8.56
C ARG A 107 -26.27 -3.37 8.15
N ALA A 108 -26.07 -4.07 7.04
CA ALA A 108 -26.97 -5.13 6.60
C ALA A 108 -27.00 -6.29 7.61
N ARG A 109 -25.84 -6.61 8.22
CA ARG A 109 -25.72 -7.63 9.26
C ARG A 109 -26.29 -7.18 10.61
N GLU A 110 -25.91 -5.99 11.07
CA GLU A 110 -26.16 -5.53 12.45
C GLU A 110 -27.38 -4.60 12.59
N GLY A 111 -27.94 -4.11 11.47
CA GLY A 111 -29.02 -3.13 11.43
C GLY A 111 -28.60 -1.70 11.83
N HIS A 112 -27.36 -1.49 12.29
CA HIS A 112 -26.87 -0.20 12.77
C HIS A 112 -25.41 0.05 12.39
N LEU A 113 -24.97 1.32 12.47
CA LEU A 113 -23.58 1.72 12.24
C LEU A 113 -22.78 2.00 13.53
N ASN A 114 -23.13 1.34 14.64
CA ASN A 114 -22.41 1.43 15.91
C ASN A 114 -21.21 0.48 15.91
N VAL A 115 -20.19 0.84 15.12
CA VAL A 115 -19.02 -0.02 14.90
C VAL A 115 -18.00 0.17 16.03
N PRO A 116 -17.58 -0.90 16.73
CA PRO A 116 -16.48 -0.82 17.70
C PRO A 116 -15.21 -0.28 17.05
N ARG A 117 -14.43 0.57 17.74
CA ARG A 117 -13.29 1.28 17.14
C ARG A 117 -12.22 0.36 16.52
N LYS A 118 -12.02 -0.84 17.09
CA LYS A 118 -11.05 -1.84 16.60
C LYS A 118 -11.62 -2.80 15.56
N HIS A 119 -12.90 -2.66 15.21
CA HIS A 119 -13.56 -3.57 14.27
C HIS A 119 -12.93 -3.48 12.88
N VAL A 120 -12.67 -4.66 12.33
CA VAL A 120 -12.25 -4.87 10.95
C VAL A 120 -13.38 -5.64 10.27
N GLU A 121 -13.89 -5.09 9.18
CA GLU A 121 -14.90 -5.72 8.35
C GLU A 121 -14.20 -6.41 7.18
N GLU A 122 -14.56 -7.67 6.92
CA GLU A 122 -14.01 -8.47 5.82
C GLU A 122 -14.98 -8.40 4.63
N LEU A 123 -14.59 -7.64 3.60
CA LEU A 123 -15.32 -7.57 2.35
C LEU A 123 -14.81 -8.62 1.37
N SER A 124 -15.68 -9.23 0.57
CA SER A 124 -15.23 -10.02 -0.57
C SER A 124 -14.43 -9.14 -1.55
N VAL A 125 -13.50 -9.74 -2.32
CA VAL A 125 -12.75 -9.01 -3.36
C VAL A 125 -13.70 -8.40 -4.40
N GLU A 126 -14.83 -9.06 -4.69
CA GLU A 126 -15.88 -8.56 -5.59
C GLU A 126 -16.56 -7.29 -5.04
N ASP A 127 -16.97 -7.28 -3.77
CA ASP A 127 -17.64 -6.13 -3.15
C ASP A 127 -16.68 -4.96 -2.90
N ALA A 128 -15.41 -5.27 -2.67
CA ALA A 128 -14.36 -4.26 -2.56
C ALA A 128 -14.03 -3.60 -3.92
N GLY A 129 -14.38 -4.24 -5.04
CA GLY A 129 -14.26 -3.71 -6.39
C GLY A 129 -12.82 -3.31 -6.77
N PRO A 130 -12.63 -2.28 -7.63
CA PRO A 130 -11.30 -1.77 -7.98
C PRO A 130 -10.51 -1.28 -6.76
N ALA A 131 -11.21 -0.94 -5.67
CA ALA A 131 -10.60 -0.60 -4.40
C ALA A 131 -10.12 -1.84 -3.61
N ALA A 132 -10.26 -3.07 -4.09
CA ALA A 132 -9.48 -4.20 -3.56
C ALA A 132 -8.03 -4.13 -4.03
N SER A 133 -7.78 -3.56 -5.22
CA SER A 133 -6.48 -3.62 -5.91
C SER A 133 -5.33 -3.14 -5.02
N GLY A 134 -4.27 -3.96 -4.95
CA GLY A 134 -3.09 -3.74 -4.14
C GLY A 134 -3.22 -4.03 -2.63
N ARG A 135 -4.37 -4.54 -2.15
CA ARG A 135 -4.43 -5.18 -0.82
C ARG A 135 -4.23 -6.68 -0.97
N GLU A 136 -3.49 -7.26 -0.04
CA GLU A 136 -3.42 -8.72 0.09
C GLU A 136 -4.82 -9.21 0.49
N ALA A 137 -5.42 -10.02 -0.38
CA ALA A 137 -6.60 -10.77 -0.04
C ALA A 137 -6.22 -11.85 0.99
N THR A 138 -7.13 -12.11 1.92
CA THR A 138 -7.01 -13.26 2.83
C THR A 138 -7.12 -14.57 2.02
N PRO A 139 -6.72 -15.72 2.60
CA PRO A 139 -6.95 -17.02 1.98
C PRO A 139 -8.42 -17.27 1.60
N ASP A 140 -9.35 -16.60 2.28
CA ASP A 140 -10.80 -16.70 2.08
C ASP A 140 -11.32 -15.71 1.02
N ASN A 141 -10.43 -15.11 0.22
CA ASN A 141 -10.76 -14.14 -0.83
C ASN A 141 -11.49 -12.88 -0.31
N THR A 142 -11.12 -12.43 0.89
CA THR A 142 -11.63 -11.20 1.51
C THR A 142 -10.55 -10.13 1.68
N VAL A 143 -10.97 -8.87 1.77
CA VAL A 143 -10.16 -7.69 1.98
C VAL A 143 -10.52 -7.09 3.33
N PRO A 144 -9.58 -7.06 4.31
CA PRO A 144 -9.86 -6.49 5.61
C PRO A 144 -9.95 -4.96 5.54
N VAL A 145 -11.03 -4.38 6.04
CA VAL A 145 -11.27 -2.93 6.11
C VAL A 145 -11.42 -2.51 7.57
N ALA A 146 -10.57 -1.59 8.03
CA ALA A 146 -10.62 -1.04 9.39
C ALA A 146 -11.81 -0.08 9.60
N LEU A 147 -13.03 -0.61 9.46
CA LEU A 147 -14.29 0.12 9.45
C LEU A 147 -14.50 0.90 10.75
N GLY A 148 -14.19 0.32 11.91
CA GLY A 148 -14.35 0.99 13.20
C GLY A 148 -13.52 2.27 13.33
N MET A 149 -12.29 2.24 12.81
CA MET A 149 -11.42 3.40 12.79
C MET A 149 -11.94 4.45 11.81
N TRP A 150 -12.43 4.03 10.63
CA TRP A 150 -12.98 4.92 9.63
C TRP A 150 -14.25 5.62 10.12
N VAL A 151 -15.24 4.88 10.64
CA VAL A 151 -16.48 5.44 11.22
C VAL A 151 -16.16 6.45 12.32
N SER A 152 -15.24 6.12 13.23
CA SER A 152 -14.79 7.03 14.28
C SER A 152 -14.16 8.32 13.73
N ASN A 153 -13.36 8.22 12.66
CA ASN A 153 -12.74 9.37 12.01
C ASN A 153 -13.75 10.24 11.26
N VAL A 154 -14.71 9.62 10.59
CA VAL A 154 -15.80 10.27 9.86
C VAL A 154 -16.65 11.09 10.82
N ARG A 155 -17.10 10.51 11.94
CA ARG A 155 -17.87 11.23 12.98
C ARG A 155 -17.10 12.44 13.52
N ARG A 156 -15.83 12.25 13.90
CA ARG A 156 -14.98 13.33 14.39
C ARG A 156 -14.78 14.47 13.38
N ARG A 157 -14.85 14.17 12.09
CA ARG A 157 -14.65 15.14 10.99
C ARG A 157 -15.95 15.47 10.27
N ALA A 158 -17.10 15.26 10.91
CA ALA A 158 -18.42 15.45 10.32
C ALA A 158 -18.53 16.80 9.60
N GLU A 159 -18.10 17.88 10.25
CA GLU A 159 -18.14 19.25 9.75
C GLU A 159 -17.30 19.50 8.49
N LYS A 160 -16.31 18.64 8.22
CA LYS A 160 -15.40 18.76 7.08
C LYS A 160 -15.81 17.87 5.90
N LEU A 161 -16.89 17.11 6.03
CA LEU A 161 -17.40 16.28 4.95
C LEU A 161 -18.13 17.14 3.92
N THR A 162 -18.01 16.75 2.65
CA THR A 162 -18.85 17.32 1.60
C THR A 162 -20.30 16.93 1.84
N VAL A 163 -21.24 17.71 1.30
CA VAL A 163 -22.67 17.47 1.44
C VAL A 163 -23.05 16.07 0.93
N GLU A 164 -22.51 15.68 -0.22
CA GLU A 164 -22.70 14.35 -0.82
C GLU A 164 -22.25 13.23 0.13
N ARG A 165 -21.03 13.31 0.65
CA ARG A 165 -20.47 12.30 1.56
C ARG A 165 -21.21 12.21 2.89
N ARG A 166 -21.71 13.34 3.38
CA ARG A 166 -22.58 13.35 4.56
C ARG A 166 -23.90 12.64 4.25
N GLY A 167 -24.52 12.95 3.10
CA GLY A 167 -25.74 12.30 2.63
C GLY A 167 -25.62 10.78 2.48
N ASP A 168 -24.51 10.29 1.91
CA ASP A 168 -24.22 8.85 1.82
C ASP A 168 -24.30 8.15 3.18
N LEU A 169 -23.74 8.79 4.22
CA LEU A 169 -23.66 8.23 5.56
C LEU A 169 -24.97 8.38 6.34
N ASP A 170 -25.71 9.46 6.09
CA ASP A 170 -27.05 9.68 6.63
C ASP A 170 -28.02 8.61 6.11
N GLN A 171 -27.94 8.24 4.83
CA GLN A 171 -28.70 7.12 4.27
C GLN A 171 -28.37 5.78 4.94
N LEU A 172 -27.13 5.61 5.39
CA LEU A 172 -26.72 4.45 6.18
C LEU A 172 -27.11 4.56 7.67
N GLY A 173 -27.73 5.66 8.08
CA GLY A 173 -28.18 5.88 9.45
C GLY A 173 -27.03 6.08 10.44
N ILE A 174 -25.93 6.70 10.01
CA ILE A 174 -24.86 7.06 10.93
C ILE A 174 -25.40 8.02 11.99
N ARG A 175 -24.95 7.85 13.23
CA ARG A 175 -25.13 8.84 14.29
C ARG A 175 -23.86 9.65 14.39
N TRP A 176 -23.98 10.97 14.20
CA TRP A 176 -22.89 11.93 14.22
C TRP A 176 -22.36 12.15 15.64
#